data_AF-A0A847HY50-F1
#
_entry.id   AF-A0A847HY50-F1
#
_cell.length_a   1.000
_cell.length_b   1.000
_cell.length_c   1.000
_cell.angle_alpha   90.00
_cell.angle_beta   90.00
_cell.angle_gamma   90.00
#
_symmetry.space_group_name_H-M   'P 1'
#
loop_
_entity.id
_entity.type
_entity.pdbx_description
1 polymer ?
#
loop_
_entity_poly.entity_id
_entity_poly.type
_entity_poly.pdbx_seq_one_letter_code
_entity_poly.pdbx_strand_id
1 'polypeptide(L)'
;GPAGPIEYFDGDSFYQPYPGTENCYEPANANGFIAFRVVRPTDSNNEIYRWDGETLLNISRSPEIDCYVDIGSNGDVIWSQDHTWLYYYSSETGETAPLGIPGRGPQLYITPEGVPTFAYQDPYTYEVVYFDGETTRILGPGARYSAMISLWDGAVAWLAEGVGQDFLNAEIMFWKDGVLRRLTNDDAKPIQDDCPSVWNGSVVWSRYPEGPFSPRLFVWDGQETHPLTTTHAKYASFHNCQVTFMAADGLYLADLVRVADTNCDGAVNVFDIDPFVLALVDKADYEAQFADCSAMSADINLDGEVNVFDIDPFVQVLVGG
;
A
#
# COMPACT_ATOMS: atom_id res chain seq x y z
N GLY A 1 -7.97 -15.74 6.66
CA GLY A 1 -7.12 -16.95 6.61
C GLY A 1 -7.98 -18.21 6.76
N PRO A 2 -7.42 -19.43 6.68
CA PRO A 2 -8.17 -20.71 6.57
C PRO A 2 -9.05 -21.10 7.78
N ALA A 3 -9.26 -20.20 8.76
CA ALA A 3 -10.13 -20.42 9.92
C ALA A 3 -10.57 -19.13 10.65
N GLY A 4 -10.46 -17.95 10.02
CA GLY A 4 -10.67 -16.67 10.73
C GLY A 4 -11.66 -15.76 10.03
N PRO A 5 -12.57 -15.10 10.77
CA PRO A 5 -13.46 -14.09 10.20
C PRO A 5 -12.65 -12.89 9.67
N ILE A 6 -13.27 -12.09 8.79
CA ILE A 6 -12.81 -10.72 8.57
C ILE A 6 -13.22 -9.90 9.79
N GLU A 7 -12.25 -9.23 10.38
CA GLU A 7 -12.44 -8.26 11.45
C GLU A 7 -12.09 -6.88 10.92
N TYR A 8 -12.87 -5.88 11.30
CA TYR A 8 -12.62 -4.48 11.01
C TYR A 8 -12.54 -3.71 12.31
N PHE A 9 -11.55 -2.84 12.41
CA PHE A 9 -11.38 -1.92 13.53
C PHE A 9 -11.41 -0.50 12.99
N ASP A 10 -12.34 0.31 13.51
CA ASP A 10 -12.52 1.70 13.10
C ASP A 10 -11.73 2.70 13.97
N GLY A 11 -11.01 2.21 14.98
CA GLY A 11 -10.34 3.02 15.99
C GLY A 11 -10.98 2.92 17.38
N ASP A 12 -12.26 2.57 17.44
CA ASP A 12 -13.04 2.48 18.69
C ASP A 12 -13.59 1.08 18.95
N SER A 13 -14.06 0.39 17.91
CA SER A 13 -14.81 -0.87 18.00
C SER A 13 -14.39 -1.88 16.94
N PHE A 14 -14.52 -3.16 17.29
CA PHE A 14 -14.34 -4.27 16.36
C PHE A 14 -15.68 -4.69 15.75
N TYR A 15 -15.68 -4.85 14.44
CA TYR A 15 -16.80 -5.33 13.65
C TYR A 15 -16.42 -6.63 12.96
N GLN A 16 -17.40 -7.50 12.77
CA GLN A 16 -17.25 -8.73 11.98
C GLN A 16 -18.19 -8.65 10.77
N PRO A 17 -17.74 -8.06 9.64
CA PRO A 17 -18.59 -7.83 8.47
C PRO A 17 -19.18 -9.11 7.88
N TYR A 18 -18.45 -10.21 7.98
CA TYR A 18 -18.85 -11.51 7.44
C TYR A 18 -19.22 -12.49 8.56
N PRO A 19 -20.51 -12.85 8.72
CA PRO A 19 -20.96 -13.76 9.77
C PRO A 19 -20.82 -15.25 9.39
N GLY A 20 -20.42 -15.56 8.15
CA GLY A 20 -20.29 -16.93 7.66
C GLY A 20 -19.08 -17.68 8.23
N THR A 21 -19.05 -18.98 7.99
CA THR A 21 -17.97 -19.88 8.45
C THR A 21 -16.95 -20.20 7.36
N GLU A 22 -17.13 -19.61 6.17
CA GLU A 22 -16.25 -19.77 5.02
C GLU A 22 -14.89 -19.09 5.21
N ASN A 23 -13.92 -19.51 4.40
CA ASN A 23 -12.57 -18.94 4.47
C ASN A 23 -12.53 -17.59 3.77
N CYS A 24 -12.14 -16.55 4.51
CA CYS A 24 -11.97 -15.21 3.96
C CYS A 24 -10.48 -14.93 3.67
N TYR A 25 -10.21 -14.28 2.53
CA TYR A 25 -8.86 -13.95 2.06
C TYR A 25 -8.80 -12.57 1.44
N GLU A 26 -7.58 -12.05 1.31
CA GLU A 26 -7.28 -10.85 0.53
C GLU A 26 -8.15 -9.66 0.94
N PRO A 27 -8.26 -9.32 2.24
CA PRO A 27 -8.98 -8.12 2.62
C PRO A 27 -8.24 -6.89 2.11
N ALA A 28 -9.00 -5.96 1.54
CA ALA A 28 -8.58 -4.63 1.17
C ALA A 28 -9.54 -3.62 1.81
N ASN A 29 -9.04 -2.45 2.18
CA ASN A 29 -9.87 -1.40 2.77
C ASN A 29 -9.45 -0.02 2.26
N ALA A 30 -10.44 0.86 2.15
CA ALA A 30 -10.23 2.26 1.84
C ALA A 30 -11.41 3.07 2.38
N ASN A 31 -11.12 4.13 3.14
CA ASN A 31 -12.11 5.12 3.60
C ASN A 31 -13.38 4.49 4.24
N GLY A 32 -13.20 3.50 5.13
CA GLY A 32 -14.30 2.79 5.79
C GLY A 32 -14.97 1.68 4.98
N PHE A 33 -14.65 1.55 3.69
CA PHE A 33 -15.06 0.40 2.89
C PHE A 33 -14.09 -0.77 3.03
N ILE A 34 -14.60 -1.98 2.88
CA ILE A 34 -13.80 -3.20 2.85
C ILE A 34 -14.27 -4.06 1.69
N ALA A 35 -13.33 -4.64 0.96
CA ALA A 35 -13.60 -5.75 0.05
C ALA A 35 -12.76 -6.96 0.44
N PHE A 36 -13.29 -8.16 0.21
CA PHE A 36 -12.59 -9.40 0.52
C PHE A 36 -13.14 -10.56 -0.31
N ARG A 37 -12.29 -11.58 -0.50
CA ARG A 37 -12.68 -12.83 -1.13
C ARG A 37 -13.22 -13.81 -0.10
N VAL A 38 -14.38 -14.39 -0.37
CA VAL A 38 -14.94 -15.52 0.37
C VAL A 38 -14.80 -16.78 -0.47
N VAL A 39 -14.17 -17.81 0.08
CA VAL A 39 -13.97 -19.12 -0.57
C VAL A 39 -14.95 -20.12 0.01
N ARG A 40 -15.90 -20.58 -0.80
CA ARG A 40 -16.87 -21.60 -0.38
C ARG A 40 -16.23 -22.98 -0.36
N PRO A 41 -16.21 -23.69 0.78
CA PRO A 41 -15.57 -25.00 0.88
C PRO A 41 -16.20 -26.11 0.02
N THR A 42 -17.46 -25.92 -0.40
CA THR A 42 -18.27 -26.97 -1.02
C THR A 42 -18.07 -27.11 -2.52
N ASP A 43 -17.69 -26.05 -3.21
CA ASP A 43 -17.58 -25.98 -4.67
C ASP A 43 -16.33 -25.26 -5.17
N SER A 44 -15.45 -24.81 -4.25
CA SER A 44 -14.26 -24.01 -4.57
C SER A 44 -14.57 -22.73 -5.35
N ASN A 45 -15.84 -22.28 -5.31
CA ASN A 45 -16.24 -21.02 -5.87
C ASN A 45 -15.80 -19.90 -4.92
N ASN A 46 -15.19 -18.87 -5.48
CA ASN A 46 -14.73 -17.72 -4.76
C ASN A 46 -15.55 -16.51 -5.19
N GLU A 47 -16.07 -15.77 -4.23
CA GLU A 47 -16.88 -14.59 -4.49
C GLU A 47 -16.26 -13.38 -3.80
N ILE A 48 -16.41 -12.21 -4.42
CA ILE A 48 -16.00 -10.94 -3.86
C ILE A 48 -17.18 -10.30 -3.13
N TYR A 49 -16.91 -9.97 -1.87
CA TYR A 49 -17.82 -9.23 -1.03
C TYR A 49 -17.31 -7.82 -0.78
N ARG A 50 -18.23 -6.88 -0.68
CA ARG A 50 -18.00 -5.49 -0.29
C ARG A 50 -18.83 -5.17 0.94
N TRP A 51 -18.25 -4.45 1.88
CA TRP A 51 -18.91 -3.91 3.06
C TRP A 51 -18.64 -2.41 3.18
N ASP A 52 -19.65 -1.63 3.56
CA ASP A 52 -19.62 -0.17 3.65
C ASP A 52 -19.78 0.40 5.07
N GLY A 53 -19.60 -0.43 6.09
CA GLY A 53 -19.89 -0.08 7.48
C GLY A 53 -21.25 -0.55 7.95
N GLU A 54 -22.21 -0.75 7.04
CA GLU A 54 -23.59 -1.12 7.39
C GLU A 54 -24.07 -2.36 6.61
N THR A 55 -23.82 -2.40 5.32
CA THR A 55 -24.35 -3.38 4.38
C THR A 55 -23.24 -4.23 3.79
N LEU A 56 -23.48 -5.55 3.75
CA LEU A 56 -22.61 -6.53 3.11
C LEU A 56 -23.25 -6.98 1.80
N LEU A 57 -22.50 -6.86 0.70
CA LEU A 57 -22.95 -7.22 -0.65
C LEU A 57 -22.00 -8.22 -1.31
N ASN A 58 -22.53 -9.32 -1.85
CA ASN A 58 -21.83 -10.11 -2.85
C ASN A 58 -21.92 -9.38 -4.20
N ILE A 59 -20.79 -8.87 -4.68
CA ILE A 59 -20.69 -8.02 -5.88
C ILE A 59 -20.25 -8.78 -7.13
N SER A 60 -19.54 -9.91 -7.00
CA SER A 60 -19.13 -10.72 -8.15
C SER A 60 -20.29 -11.56 -8.71
N ARG A 61 -21.01 -12.26 -7.83
CA ARG A 61 -22.12 -13.18 -8.16
C ARG A 61 -21.76 -14.13 -9.31
N SER A 62 -20.57 -14.69 -9.25
CA SER A 62 -19.98 -15.47 -10.35
C SER A 62 -19.88 -16.95 -10.01
N PRO A 63 -20.06 -17.87 -10.98
CA PRO A 63 -19.69 -19.27 -10.78
C PRO A 63 -18.17 -19.51 -10.81
N GLU A 64 -17.38 -18.52 -11.20
CA GLU A 64 -15.94 -18.62 -11.48
C GLU A 64 -15.07 -18.37 -10.22
N ILE A 65 -13.75 -18.42 -10.38
CA ILE A 65 -12.80 -18.21 -9.28
C ILE A 65 -12.40 -16.74 -9.21
N ASP A 66 -13.10 -15.94 -8.41
CA ASP A 66 -12.69 -14.54 -8.18
C ASP A 66 -11.57 -14.44 -7.13
N CYS A 67 -10.61 -13.54 -7.35
CA CYS A 67 -9.42 -13.36 -6.51
C CYS A 67 -8.77 -11.98 -6.70
N TYR A 68 -7.79 -11.67 -5.84
CA TYR A 68 -6.98 -10.45 -5.91
C TYR A 68 -7.83 -9.18 -5.92
N VAL A 69 -8.68 -9.05 -4.91
CA VAL A 69 -9.56 -7.88 -4.79
C VAL A 69 -8.82 -6.68 -4.21
N ASP A 70 -9.17 -5.49 -4.70
CA ASP A 70 -8.82 -4.22 -4.08
C ASP A 70 -9.99 -3.22 -4.15
N ILE A 71 -10.01 -2.22 -3.27
CA ILE A 71 -11.11 -1.27 -3.11
C ILE A 71 -10.64 0.18 -3.07
N GLY A 72 -11.37 1.04 -3.78
CA GLY A 72 -11.12 2.48 -3.85
C GLY A 72 -11.79 3.26 -2.72
N SER A 73 -11.35 4.49 -2.49
CA SER A 73 -11.87 5.38 -1.43
C SER A 73 -13.32 5.82 -1.64
N ASN A 74 -13.87 5.69 -2.84
CA ASN A 74 -15.29 5.88 -3.17
C ASN A 74 -16.12 4.58 -3.04
N GLY A 75 -15.48 3.48 -2.67
CA GLY A 75 -16.06 2.15 -2.54
C GLY A 75 -16.17 1.36 -3.83
N ASP A 76 -15.62 1.84 -4.95
CA ASP A 76 -15.48 1.02 -6.16
C ASP A 76 -14.53 -0.15 -5.90
N VAL A 77 -14.74 -1.29 -6.55
CA VAL A 77 -13.97 -2.51 -6.31
C VAL A 77 -13.43 -3.07 -7.62
N ILE A 78 -12.17 -3.46 -7.64
CA ILE A 78 -11.54 -4.19 -8.76
C ILE A 78 -11.08 -5.56 -8.30
N TRP A 79 -11.15 -6.56 -9.17
CA TRP A 79 -10.62 -7.91 -8.88
C TRP A 79 -10.28 -8.66 -10.16
N SER A 80 -9.67 -9.83 -10.01
CA SER A 80 -9.41 -10.78 -11.08
C SER A 80 -10.34 -11.98 -11.00
N GLN A 81 -10.97 -12.33 -12.12
CA GLN A 81 -11.68 -13.60 -12.29
C GLN A 81 -10.79 -14.63 -12.98
N ASP A 82 -10.78 -15.87 -12.48
CA ASP A 82 -9.96 -17.00 -12.93
C ASP A 82 -8.46 -16.67 -13.00
N HIS A 83 -8.03 -15.80 -12.09
CA HIS A 83 -6.69 -15.23 -12.12
C HIS A 83 -6.34 -14.62 -13.49
N THR A 84 -7.29 -14.13 -14.28
CA THR A 84 -7.00 -13.75 -15.66
C THR A 84 -7.71 -12.49 -16.07
N TRP A 85 -8.98 -12.30 -15.75
CA TRP A 85 -9.76 -11.20 -16.32
C TRP A 85 -10.11 -10.17 -15.26
N LEU A 86 -9.81 -8.90 -15.52
CA LEU A 86 -10.18 -7.83 -14.60
C LEU A 86 -11.67 -7.53 -14.68
N TYR A 87 -12.29 -7.42 -13.52
CA TYR A 87 -13.66 -6.98 -13.32
C TYR A 87 -13.68 -5.76 -12.41
N TYR A 88 -14.72 -4.96 -12.59
CA TYR A 88 -14.92 -3.73 -11.86
C TYR A 88 -16.36 -3.61 -11.38
N TYR A 89 -16.53 -3.19 -10.14
CA TYR A 89 -17.80 -2.84 -9.53
C TYR A 89 -17.82 -1.35 -9.24
N SER A 90 -18.84 -0.65 -9.72
CA SER A 90 -19.07 0.76 -9.39
C SER A 90 -20.04 0.87 -8.21
N SER A 91 -19.57 1.51 -7.15
CA SER A 91 -20.33 1.93 -5.97
C SER A 91 -21.46 2.90 -6.34
N GLU A 92 -21.21 3.79 -7.32
CA GLU A 92 -22.20 4.78 -7.77
C GLU A 92 -23.40 4.12 -8.47
N THR A 93 -23.16 3.18 -9.38
CA THR A 93 -24.23 2.54 -10.18
C THR A 93 -24.74 1.23 -9.56
N GLY A 94 -23.94 0.60 -8.70
CA GLY A 94 -24.20 -0.74 -8.18
C GLY A 94 -23.99 -1.85 -9.22
N GLU A 95 -23.33 -1.57 -10.33
CA GLU A 95 -23.13 -2.52 -11.43
C GLU A 95 -21.72 -3.13 -11.42
N THR A 96 -21.66 -4.40 -11.82
CA THR A 96 -20.43 -5.16 -12.04
C THR A 96 -20.24 -5.40 -13.53
N ALA A 97 -19.05 -5.13 -14.06
CA ALA A 97 -18.72 -5.35 -15.47
C ALA A 97 -17.29 -5.86 -15.67
N PRO A 98 -17.04 -6.72 -16.69
CA PRO A 98 -15.69 -7.05 -17.11
C PRO A 98 -15.03 -5.86 -17.80
N LEU A 99 -13.74 -5.65 -17.55
CA LEU A 99 -12.96 -4.62 -18.25
C LEU A 99 -12.44 -5.09 -19.62
N GLY A 100 -12.50 -6.40 -19.89
CA GLY A 100 -11.91 -6.99 -21.11
C GLY A 100 -10.38 -6.98 -21.11
N ILE A 101 -9.77 -6.75 -19.95
CA ILE A 101 -8.32 -6.65 -19.75
C ILE A 101 -7.83 -7.93 -19.06
N PRO A 102 -6.82 -8.63 -19.61
CA PRO A 102 -6.17 -9.70 -18.88
C PRO A 102 -5.27 -9.10 -17.78
N GLY A 103 -5.53 -9.43 -16.51
CA GLY A 103 -4.78 -8.91 -15.36
C GLY A 103 -4.95 -9.74 -14.08
N ARG A 104 -3.88 -9.80 -13.29
CA ARG A 104 -3.78 -10.41 -11.95
C ARG A 104 -3.33 -9.35 -10.94
N GLY A 105 -3.74 -9.50 -9.68
CA GLY A 105 -3.23 -8.65 -8.61
C GLY A 105 -3.52 -7.16 -8.80
N PRO A 106 -4.73 -6.73 -9.23
CA PRO A 106 -4.99 -5.32 -9.42
C PRO A 106 -4.89 -4.55 -8.10
N GLN A 107 -4.44 -3.31 -8.19
CA GLN A 107 -4.51 -2.31 -7.12
C GLN A 107 -5.24 -1.09 -7.65
N LEU A 108 -6.17 -0.53 -6.89
CA LEU A 108 -7.07 0.54 -7.26
C LEU A 108 -6.78 1.79 -6.44
N TYR A 109 -6.68 2.92 -7.13
CA TYR A 109 -6.63 4.23 -6.51
C TYR A 109 -7.69 5.13 -7.16
N ILE A 110 -8.37 5.92 -6.35
CA ILE A 110 -9.36 6.89 -6.82
C ILE A 110 -8.77 8.28 -6.61
N THR A 111 -8.60 9.05 -7.69
CA THR A 111 -8.06 10.41 -7.59
C THR A 111 -9.02 11.32 -6.82
N PRO A 112 -8.57 12.48 -6.33
CA PRO A 112 -9.45 13.48 -5.72
C PRO A 112 -10.63 13.91 -6.61
N GLU A 113 -10.46 13.83 -7.94
CA GLU A 113 -11.50 14.12 -8.93
C GLU A 113 -12.48 12.95 -9.15
N GLY A 114 -12.28 11.81 -8.46
CA GLY A 114 -13.11 10.62 -8.58
C GLY A 114 -12.74 9.72 -9.76
N VAL A 115 -11.56 9.89 -10.36
CA VAL A 115 -11.12 9.07 -11.50
C VAL A 115 -10.47 7.78 -10.99
N PRO A 116 -10.91 6.59 -11.42
CA PRO A 116 -10.24 5.35 -11.07
C PRO A 116 -8.95 5.17 -11.89
N THR A 117 -7.84 4.99 -11.19
CA THR A 117 -6.56 4.53 -11.73
C THR A 117 -6.22 3.17 -11.12
N PHE A 118 -5.53 2.33 -11.87
CA PHE A 118 -5.18 1.01 -11.34
C PHE A 118 -3.92 0.45 -11.96
N ALA A 119 -3.21 -0.37 -11.18
CA ALA A 119 -2.05 -1.12 -11.64
C ALA A 119 -2.35 -2.61 -11.53
N TYR A 120 -1.82 -3.42 -12.44
CA TYR A 120 -2.03 -4.87 -12.46
C TYR A 120 -0.85 -5.58 -13.13
N GLN A 121 -0.76 -6.89 -12.94
CA GLN A 121 0.21 -7.73 -13.62
C GLN A 121 -0.47 -8.48 -14.78
N ASP A 122 0.09 -8.39 -15.98
CA ASP A 122 -0.36 -9.18 -17.11
C ASP A 122 -0.06 -10.69 -16.86
N PRO A 123 -1.06 -11.58 -16.96
CA PRO A 123 -0.91 -12.99 -16.57
C PRO A 123 -0.06 -13.82 -17.54
N TYR A 124 0.25 -13.31 -18.73
CA TYR A 124 0.95 -14.04 -19.79
C TYR A 124 2.40 -13.58 -19.96
N THR A 125 2.62 -12.27 -19.84
CA THR A 125 3.92 -11.62 -20.00
C THR A 125 4.59 -11.32 -18.66
N TYR A 126 3.83 -11.33 -17.56
CA TYR A 126 4.26 -10.93 -16.21
C TYR A 126 4.64 -9.45 -16.08
N GLU A 127 4.39 -8.64 -17.11
CA GLU A 127 4.63 -7.20 -17.07
C GLU A 127 3.67 -6.52 -16.11
N VAL A 128 4.18 -5.54 -15.34
CA VAL A 128 3.35 -4.65 -14.54
C VAL A 128 2.87 -3.50 -15.42
N VAL A 129 1.58 -3.26 -15.41
CA VAL A 129 0.88 -2.27 -16.23
C VAL A 129 0.15 -1.30 -15.33
N TYR A 130 0.16 -0.01 -15.68
CA TYR A 130 -0.57 1.05 -14.99
C TYR A 130 -1.54 1.76 -15.94
N PHE A 131 -2.77 1.96 -15.50
CA PHE A 131 -3.80 2.75 -16.14
C PHE A 131 -4.01 4.06 -15.37
N ASP A 132 -3.80 5.19 -16.03
CA ASP A 132 -3.88 6.53 -15.41
C ASP A 132 -5.26 7.20 -15.50
N GLY A 133 -6.31 6.44 -15.83
CA GLY A 133 -7.65 6.97 -16.08
C GLY A 133 -7.93 7.22 -17.56
N GLU A 134 -6.89 7.36 -18.39
CA GLU A 134 -7.04 7.59 -19.83
C GLU A 134 -6.22 6.62 -20.69
N THR A 135 -5.00 6.31 -20.25
CA THR A 135 -3.99 5.56 -20.99
C THR A 135 -3.39 4.43 -20.16
N THR A 136 -3.02 3.35 -20.82
CA THR A 136 -2.29 2.23 -20.21
C THR A 136 -0.80 2.29 -20.56
N ARG A 137 0.05 1.96 -19.60
CA ARG A 137 1.52 1.95 -19.75
C ARG A 137 2.11 0.70 -19.14
N ILE A 138 3.00 0.03 -19.86
CA ILE A 138 3.84 -1.04 -19.33
C ILE A 138 4.97 -0.38 -18.55
N LEU A 139 5.11 -0.72 -17.26
CA LEU A 139 6.10 -0.15 -16.36
C LEU A 139 7.41 -0.95 -16.35
N GLY A 140 7.31 -2.28 -16.47
CA GLY A 140 8.44 -3.18 -16.45
C GLY A 140 8.06 -4.61 -16.09
N PRO A 141 9.05 -5.51 -15.97
CA PRO A 141 8.80 -6.89 -15.57
C PRO A 141 8.34 -6.95 -14.11
N GLY A 142 7.36 -7.78 -13.81
CA GLY A 142 7.00 -8.23 -12.47
C GLY A 142 7.52 -9.63 -12.19
N ALA A 143 7.53 -10.03 -10.92
CA ALA A 143 7.90 -11.38 -10.53
C ALA A 143 6.85 -12.39 -11.02
N ARG A 144 7.28 -13.54 -11.54
CA ARG A 144 6.43 -14.52 -12.25
C ARG A 144 5.21 -15.00 -11.48
N TYR A 145 5.33 -15.15 -10.18
CA TYR A 145 4.24 -15.70 -9.37
C TYR A 145 3.30 -14.62 -8.84
N SER A 146 3.85 -13.48 -8.41
CA SER A 146 3.10 -12.32 -7.97
C SER A 146 4.03 -11.12 -7.92
N ALA A 147 3.67 -10.07 -8.65
CA ALA A 147 4.34 -8.78 -8.55
C ALA A 147 4.05 -8.04 -7.24
N MET A 148 3.10 -8.49 -6.40
CA MET A 148 2.70 -7.82 -5.13
C MET A 148 2.65 -6.30 -5.28
N ILE A 149 1.87 -5.84 -6.28
CA ILE A 149 1.81 -4.44 -6.64
C ILE A 149 1.22 -3.66 -5.47
N SER A 150 1.70 -2.44 -5.27
CA SER A 150 1.08 -1.41 -4.45
C SER A 150 1.00 -0.14 -5.26
N LEU A 151 -0.14 0.54 -5.18
CA LEU A 151 -0.45 1.76 -5.92
C LEU A 151 -0.98 2.83 -4.96
N TRP A 152 -0.45 4.04 -5.07
CA TRP A 152 -1.01 5.22 -4.43
C TRP A 152 -0.70 6.46 -5.26
N ASP A 153 -1.73 7.21 -5.64
CA ASP A 153 -1.60 8.45 -6.41
C ASP A 153 -0.65 8.33 -7.62
N GLY A 154 -0.82 7.30 -8.44
CA GLY A 154 0.03 7.07 -9.61
C GLY A 154 1.51 6.74 -9.33
N ALA A 155 1.89 6.56 -8.07
CA ALA A 155 3.13 5.91 -7.68
C ALA A 155 2.87 4.40 -7.59
N VAL A 156 3.71 3.60 -8.26
CA VAL A 156 3.56 2.14 -8.31
C VAL A 156 4.84 1.50 -7.79
N ALA A 157 4.71 0.66 -6.76
CA ALA A 157 5.78 -0.19 -6.27
C ALA A 157 5.43 -1.66 -6.50
N TRP A 158 6.42 -2.48 -6.87
CA TRP A 158 6.18 -3.90 -7.14
C TRP A 158 7.45 -4.73 -6.99
N LEU A 159 7.27 -6.04 -6.89
CA LEU A 159 8.31 -7.04 -6.98
C LEU A 159 8.60 -7.40 -8.43
N ALA A 160 9.84 -7.20 -8.86
CA ALA A 160 10.36 -7.70 -10.12
C ALA A 160 11.32 -8.88 -9.89
N GLU A 161 11.50 -9.72 -10.90
CA GLU A 161 12.59 -10.70 -10.90
C GLU A 161 13.95 -10.01 -11.10
N GLY A 162 14.84 -10.16 -10.12
CA GLY A 162 16.26 -9.81 -10.24
C GLY A 162 17.08 -10.92 -10.90
N VAL A 163 18.41 -10.82 -10.84
CA VAL A 163 19.30 -11.77 -11.53
C VAL A 163 19.44 -13.08 -10.74
N GLY A 164 18.73 -14.13 -11.16
CA GLY A 164 18.88 -15.50 -10.62
C GLY A 164 17.58 -16.32 -10.70
N GLN A 165 17.48 -17.45 -9.96
CA GLN A 165 16.25 -18.26 -9.91
C GLN A 165 15.18 -17.62 -8.99
N ASP A 166 13.90 -17.87 -9.32
CA ASP A 166 12.66 -17.33 -8.76
C ASP A 166 12.69 -17.00 -7.23
N PHE A 167 12.06 -15.87 -6.85
CA PHE A 167 11.83 -15.33 -5.49
C PHE A 167 13.03 -15.00 -4.58
N LEU A 168 14.16 -15.69 -4.71
CA LEU A 168 15.35 -15.38 -3.89
C LEU A 168 16.05 -14.09 -4.33
N ASN A 169 15.71 -13.61 -5.54
CA ASN A 169 16.28 -12.43 -6.17
C ASN A 169 15.18 -11.41 -6.50
N ALA A 170 14.05 -11.40 -5.79
CA ALA A 170 13.02 -10.41 -6.06
C ALA A 170 13.53 -9.02 -5.66
N GLU A 171 13.32 -8.04 -6.52
CA GLU A 171 13.76 -6.65 -6.30
C GLU A 171 12.55 -5.74 -6.20
N ILE A 172 12.63 -4.75 -5.31
CA ILE A 172 11.63 -3.69 -5.23
C ILE A 172 11.88 -2.70 -6.36
N MET A 173 10.89 -2.56 -7.23
CA MET A 173 10.83 -1.54 -8.26
C MET A 173 9.84 -0.46 -7.83
N PHE A 174 10.12 0.77 -8.24
CA PHE A 174 9.27 1.92 -8.02
C PHE A 174 9.17 2.75 -9.30
N TRP A 175 7.96 3.19 -9.63
CA TRP A 175 7.70 4.08 -10.74
C TRP A 175 6.77 5.21 -10.32
N LYS A 176 7.10 6.43 -10.73
CA LYS A 176 6.23 7.61 -10.60
C LYS A 176 6.61 8.59 -11.70
N ASP A 177 5.61 9.18 -12.35
CA ASP A 177 5.75 10.27 -13.34
C ASP A 177 6.79 9.99 -14.45
N GLY A 178 6.81 8.75 -14.95
CA GLY A 178 7.71 8.33 -16.03
C GLY A 178 9.12 7.96 -15.57
N VAL A 179 9.43 8.05 -14.28
CA VAL A 179 10.73 7.70 -13.72
C VAL A 179 10.66 6.32 -13.07
N LEU A 180 11.39 5.36 -13.64
CA LEU A 180 11.57 4.02 -13.07
C LEU A 180 12.83 3.98 -12.18
N ARG A 181 12.69 3.41 -10.99
CA ARG A 181 13.77 3.18 -10.02
C ARG A 181 13.78 1.72 -9.59
N ARG A 182 14.98 1.16 -9.45
CA ARG A 182 15.23 -0.12 -8.80
C ARG A 182 15.73 0.19 -7.38
N LEU A 183 14.91 -0.09 -6.37
CA LEU A 183 15.18 0.29 -4.97
C LEU A 183 16.07 -0.71 -4.25
N THR A 184 15.97 -1.99 -4.61
CA THR A 184 16.90 -3.03 -4.14
C THR A 184 17.70 -3.60 -5.30
N ASN A 185 18.94 -4.00 -5.01
CA ASN A 185 19.86 -4.59 -5.98
C ASN A 185 20.71 -5.67 -5.33
N ASP A 186 20.12 -6.85 -5.21
CA ASP A 186 20.68 -7.98 -4.49
C ASP A 186 21.30 -9.04 -5.41
N ASP A 187 21.58 -8.68 -6.67
CA ASP A 187 22.15 -9.56 -7.71
C ASP A 187 23.43 -10.29 -7.24
N ALA A 188 24.22 -9.67 -6.35
CA ALA A 188 25.44 -10.26 -5.82
C ALA A 188 25.23 -11.18 -4.60
N LYS A 189 24.15 -10.95 -3.83
CA LYS A 189 23.79 -11.71 -2.64
C LYS A 189 22.26 -11.74 -2.54
N PRO A 190 21.62 -12.81 -3.06
CA PRO A 190 20.17 -12.97 -3.06
C PRO A 190 19.59 -12.73 -1.67
N ILE A 191 18.81 -11.67 -1.52
CA ILE A 191 18.04 -11.37 -0.32
C ILE A 191 16.60 -11.23 -0.79
N GLN A 192 15.70 -11.91 -0.09
CA GLN A 192 14.28 -11.82 -0.39
C GLN A 192 13.76 -10.44 0.06
N ASP A 193 13.09 -9.75 -0.86
CA ASP A 193 12.20 -8.62 -0.59
C ASP A 193 10.75 -9.05 -0.89
N ASP A 194 9.79 -8.57 -0.10
CA ASP A 194 8.36 -8.81 -0.33
C ASP A 194 7.46 -7.69 0.19
N CYS A 195 6.20 -7.72 -0.26
CA CYS A 195 5.12 -6.84 0.22
C CYS A 195 5.48 -5.35 0.23
N PRO A 196 5.85 -4.74 -0.92
CA PRO A 196 6.00 -3.30 -0.98
C PRO A 196 4.66 -2.62 -0.73
N SER A 197 4.69 -1.51 0.00
CA SER A 197 3.56 -0.63 0.25
C SER A 197 4.01 0.80 -0.04
N VAL A 198 3.38 1.41 -1.05
CA VAL A 198 3.68 2.78 -1.48
C VAL A 198 2.70 3.76 -0.87
N TRP A 199 3.21 4.89 -0.39
CA TRP A 199 2.41 6.04 -0.02
C TRP A 199 3.26 7.28 -0.17
N ASN A 200 2.72 8.29 -0.82
CA ASN A 200 3.35 9.61 -0.98
C ASN A 200 4.82 9.59 -1.43
N GLY A 201 5.10 8.84 -2.49
CA GLY A 201 6.44 8.76 -3.08
C GLY A 201 7.47 8.00 -2.23
N SER A 202 7.10 7.49 -1.06
CA SER A 202 7.91 6.59 -0.23
C SER A 202 7.42 5.15 -0.35
N VAL A 203 8.33 4.19 -0.13
CA VAL A 203 8.01 2.76 -0.22
C VAL A 203 8.51 2.04 1.01
N VAL A 204 7.65 1.29 1.69
CA VAL A 204 8.02 0.39 2.78
C VAL A 204 7.87 -1.05 2.32
N TRP A 205 8.77 -1.94 2.69
CA TRP A 205 8.68 -3.37 2.33
C TRP A 205 9.30 -4.26 3.41
N SER A 206 9.01 -5.56 3.38
CA SER A 206 9.73 -6.54 4.21
C SER A 206 10.94 -7.11 3.45
N ARG A 207 12.03 -7.30 4.20
CA ARG A 207 13.31 -7.80 3.69
C ARG A 207 13.89 -8.84 4.63
N TYR A 208 14.57 -9.86 4.10
CA TYR A 208 15.06 -11.02 4.86
C TYR A 208 16.60 -11.12 4.85
N PRO A 209 17.32 -10.15 5.42
CA PRO A 209 18.78 -10.00 5.26
C PRO A 209 19.61 -11.13 5.87
N GLU A 210 19.04 -11.87 6.82
CA GLU A 210 19.67 -12.98 7.54
C GLU A 210 19.02 -14.33 7.24
N GLY A 211 18.13 -14.39 6.23
CA GLY A 211 17.39 -15.57 5.84
C GLY A 211 15.90 -15.52 6.22
N PRO A 212 15.13 -16.58 5.89
CA PRO A 212 13.66 -16.54 5.85
C PRO A 212 12.96 -16.36 7.22
N PHE A 213 13.70 -16.44 8.33
CA PHE A 213 13.17 -16.31 9.68
C PHE A 213 13.48 -14.97 10.35
N SER A 214 14.17 -14.06 9.64
CA SER A 214 14.59 -12.76 10.16
C SER A 214 14.10 -11.60 9.27
N PRO A 215 12.78 -11.49 9.01
CA PRO A 215 12.25 -10.36 8.25
C PRO A 215 12.40 -9.06 9.05
N ARG A 216 12.74 -7.99 8.35
CA ARG A 216 12.81 -6.63 8.87
C ARG A 216 12.12 -5.69 7.88
N LEU A 217 11.64 -4.56 8.36
CA LEU A 217 11.11 -3.54 7.48
C LEU A 217 12.21 -2.60 7.02
N PHE A 218 12.09 -2.17 5.77
CA PHE A 218 12.92 -1.15 5.16
C PHE A 218 12.00 -0.09 4.55
N VAL A 219 12.50 1.14 4.51
CA VAL A 219 11.84 2.28 3.89
C VAL A 219 12.77 2.87 2.84
N TRP A 220 12.23 3.26 1.70
CA TRP A 220 12.84 4.20 0.78
C TRP A 220 12.10 5.52 0.90
N ASP A 221 12.83 6.57 1.26
CA ASP A 221 12.29 7.89 1.60
C ASP A 221 12.22 8.86 0.41
N GLY A 222 12.34 8.35 -0.82
CA GLY A 222 12.47 9.18 -2.02
C GLY A 222 13.91 9.45 -2.46
N GLN A 223 14.90 9.22 -1.59
CA GLN A 223 16.32 9.39 -1.87
C GLN A 223 17.10 8.10 -1.57
N GLU A 224 17.04 7.63 -0.33
CA GLU A 224 17.84 6.53 0.19
C GLU A 224 16.98 5.45 0.85
N THR A 225 17.58 4.27 1.02
CA THR A 225 16.96 3.12 1.66
C THR A 225 17.49 2.99 3.09
N HIS A 226 16.59 2.90 4.07
CA HIS A 226 16.91 2.77 5.48
C HIS A 226 16.24 1.54 6.11
N PRO A 227 16.92 0.83 7.02
CA PRO A 227 16.25 -0.16 7.87
C PRO A 227 15.29 0.57 8.81
N LEU A 228 14.01 0.21 8.76
CA LEU A 228 12.98 0.75 9.64
C LEU A 228 12.90 -0.03 10.96
N THR A 229 13.19 -1.34 10.93
CA THR A 229 13.25 -2.17 12.14
C THR A 229 14.58 -2.89 12.31
N THR A 230 14.98 -3.07 13.57
CA THR A 230 16.12 -3.92 13.95
C THR A 230 15.70 -5.32 14.36
N THR A 231 14.41 -5.52 14.64
CA THR A 231 13.79 -6.77 15.07
C THR A 231 12.81 -7.31 14.02
N HIS A 232 12.31 -8.53 14.26
CA HIS A 232 11.36 -9.21 13.39
C HIS A 232 10.15 -8.32 13.09
N ALA A 233 9.95 -7.96 11.82
CA ALA A 233 8.79 -7.22 11.35
C ALA A 233 8.53 -7.50 9.86
N LYS A 234 7.26 -7.65 9.48
CA LYS A 234 6.83 -7.99 8.12
C LYS A 234 5.41 -7.51 7.82
N TYR A 235 5.02 -7.61 6.55
CA TYR A 235 3.67 -7.28 6.05
C TYR A 235 3.31 -5.83 6.38
N ALA A 236 4.20 -4.91 6.03
CA ALA A 236 3.95 -3.49 6.21
C ALA A 236 2.76 -3.05 5.34
N SER A 237 1.88 -2.27 5.93
CA SER A 237 0.93 -1.42 5.23
C SER A 237 1.25 0.02 5.61
N PHE A 238 1.46 0.86 4.61
CA PHE A 238 1.94 2.23 4.77
C PHE A 238 0.89 3.21 4.26
N HIS A 239 0.44 4.11 5.14
CA HIS A 239 -0.55 5.13 4.83
C HIS A 239 -0.44 6.27 5.84
N ASN A 240 -0.65 7.52 5.44
CA ASN A 240 -0.65 8.69 6.34
C ASN A 240 0.59 8.74 7.25
N CYS A 241 1.79 8.61 6.67
CA CYS A 241 3.04 8.54 7.43
C CYS A 241 3.03 7.50 8.56
N GLN A 242 2.20 6.45 8.48
CA GLN A 242 2.08 5.41 9.49
C GLN A 242 2.26 4.05 8.86
N VAL A 243 3.04 3.21 9.53
CA VAL A 243 3.27 1.84 9.12
C VAL A 243 2.60 0.92 10.13
N THR A 244 1.62 0.17 9.65
CA THR A 244 1.09 -0.98 10.38
C THR A 244 1.90 -2.22 9.98
N PHE A 245 2.32 -3.04 10.95
CA PHE A 245 3.13 -4.23 10.67
C PHE A 245 2.96 -5.34 11.70
N MET A 246 3.32 -6.56 11.29
CA MET A 246 3.34 -7.73 12.16
C MET A 246 4.75 -7.96 12.71
N ALA A 247 4.88 -7.96 14.04
CA ALA A 247 6.08 -8.41 14.75
C ALA A 247 5.92 -9.83 15.29
N ALA A 248 6.90 -10.31 16.06
CA ALA A 248 6.88 -11.66 16.62
C ALA A 248 5.77 -11.88 17.67
N ASP A 249 5.31 -10.80 18.30
CA ASP A 249 4.42 -10.78 19.46
C ASP A 249 3.07 -10.08 19.21
N GLY A 250 2.86 -9.48 18.03
CA GLY A 250 1.58 -8.84 17.72
C GLY A 250 1.56 -7.97 16.48
N LEU A 251 0.44 -7.27 16.32
CA LEU A 251 0.21 -6.21 15.33
C LEU A 251 0.58 -4.86 15.95
N TYR A 252 1.34 -4.05 15.21
CA TYR A 252 1.83 -2.75 15.66
C TYR A 252 1.46 -1.67 14.66
N LEU A 253 1.22 -0.46 15.17
CA LEU A 253 1.11 0.79 14.41
C LEU A 253 2.24 1.70 14.87
N ALA A 254 3.01 2.25 13.93
CA ALA A 254 4.08 3.19 14.22
C ALA A 254 4.07 4.35 13.23
N ASP A 255 4.37 5.55 13.71
CA ASP A 255 4.58 6.71 12.85
C ASP A 255 5.93 6.56 12.12
N LEU A 256 5.89 6.56 10.80
CA LEU A 256 7.01 6.75 9.92
C LEU A 256 7.22 8.26 9.71
N VAL A 257 7.93 8.84 10.65
CA VAL A 257 8.27 10.25 10.62
C VAL A 257 9.33 10.50 9.55
N ARG A 258 8.93 11.05 8.40
CA ARG A 258 9.90 11.66 7.49
C ARG A 258 10.26 13.04 8.02
N VAL A 259 11.42 13.09 8.66
CA VAL A 259 11.93 14.29 9.30
C VAL A 259 12.00 15.44 8.28
N ALA A 260 11.46 16.60 8.67
CA ALA A 260 11.41 17.85 7.91
C ALA A 260 10.43 17.91 6.73
N ASP A 261 9.73 16.82 6.40
CA ASP A 261 8.62 16.81 5.41
C ASP A 261 7.30 17.12 6.14
N THR A 262 7.11 18.39 6.48
CA THR A 262 6.00 18.86 7.34
C THR A 262 4.76 19.23 6.56
N ASN A 263 4.82 19.26 5.23
CA ASN A 263 3.63 19.28 4.41
C ASN A 263 3.26 17.88 3.88
N CYS A 264 4.11 16.88 4.14
CA CYS A 264 3.98 15.52 3.62
C CYS A 264 3.70 15.53 2.11
N ASP A 265 4.47 16.29 1.33
CA ASP A 265 4.37 16.31 -0.14
C ASP A 265 5.41 15.40 -0.82
N GLY A 266 6.27 14.76 -0.04
CA GLY A 266 7.29 13.88 -0.56
C GLY A 266 8.62 14.60 -0.87
N ALA A 267 8.77 15.88 -0.57
CA ALA A 267 9.99 16.63 -0.79
C ALA A 267 10.30 17.63 0.33
N VAL A 268 11.41 17.42 1.05
CA VAL A 268 11.89 18.41 2.03
C VAL A 268 12.43 19.65 1.32
N ASN A 269 11.71 20.77 1.40
CA ASN A 269 12.03 22.02 0.73
C ASN A 269 11.40 23.25 1.43
N VAL A 270 11.46 24.43 0.80
CA VAL A 270 10.94 25.67 1.42
C VAL A 270 9.44 25.66 1.69
N PHE A 271 8.66 24.78 1.04
CA PHE A 271 7.24 24.61 1.28
C PHE A 271 6.92 23.92 2.61
N ASP A 272 7.92 23.32 3.27
CA ASP A 272 7.80 22.80 4.64
C ASP A 272 7.90 23.90 5.71
N ILE A 273 8.30 25.12 5.37
CA ILE A 273 8.52 26.15 6.41
C ILE A 273 7.22 26.55 7.09
N ASP A 274 6.16 26.85 6.33
CA ASP A 274 4.89 27.29 6.91
C ASP A 274 4.22 26.16 7.72
N PRO A 275 4.19 24.89 7.24
CA PRO A 275 3.63 23.78 8.01
C PRO A 275 4.48 23.42 9.23
N PHE A 276 5.81 23.48 9.15
CA PHE A 276 6.69 23.35 10.32
C PHE A 276 6.37 24.40 11.40
N VAL A 277 6.23 25.66 11.00
CA VAL A 277 5.86 26.74 11.94
C VAL A 277 4.48 26.47 12.53
N LEU A 278 3.51 26.01 11.74
CA LEU A 278 2.17 25.67 12.22
C LEU A 278 2.21 24.52 13.24
N ALA A 279 2.95 23.44 12.96
CA ALA A 279 3.14 22.31 13.88
C ALA A 279 3.73 22.76 15.23
N LEU A 280 4.64 23.75 15.22
CA LEU A 280 5.26 24.32 16.42
C LEU A 280 4.31 25.18 17.25
N VAL A 281 3.43 25.96 16.61
CA VAL A 281 2.63 26.99 17.31
C VAL A 281 1.18 26.57 17.58
N ASP A 282 0.63 25.69 16.75
CA ASP A 282 -0.74 25.19 16.86
C ASP A 282 -0.86 23.79 16.23
N LYS A 283 -0.50 22.76 17.02
CA LYS A 283 -0.60 21.36 16.59
C LYS A 283 -2.03 20.97 16.17
N ALA A 284 -3.06 21.54 16.79
CA ALA A 284 -4.45 21.19 16.45
C ALA A 284 -4.86 21.77 15.08
N ASP A 285 -4.43 22.99 14.77
CA ASP A 285 -4.65 23.60 13.44
C ASP A 285 -3.77 22.93 12.37
N TYR A 286 -2.55 22.52 12.71
CA TYR A 286 -1.71 21.69 11.84
C TYR A 286 -2.41 20.38 11.48
N GLU A 287 -2.87 19.61 12.48
CA GLU A 287 -3.57 18.33 12.26
C GLU A 287 -4.89 18.52 11.49
N ALA A 288 -5.51 19.71 11.53
CA ALA A 288 -6.70 20.01 10.74
C ALA A 288 -6.38 20.34 9.26
N GLN A 289 -5.25 21.03 9.01
CA GLN A 289 -4.83 21.44 7.66
C GLN A 289 -4.05 20.35 6.93
N PHE A 290 -3.28 19.55 7.67
CA PHE A 290 -2.45 18.46 7.20
C PHE A 290 -2.90 17.16 7.88
N ALA A 291 -4.19 16.82 7.72
CA ALA A 291 -4.80 15.65 8.37
C ALA A 291 -4.09 14.31 8.04
N ASP A 292 -3.42 14.28 6.90
CA ASP A 292 -2.65 13.14 6.42
C ASP A 292 -1.13 13.30 6.65
N CYS A 293 -0.72 14.20 7.54
CA CYS A 293 0.67 14.40 7.92
C CYS A 293 0.83 14.36 9.45
N SER A 294 1.69 13.48 9.95
CA SER A 294 2.02 13.46 11.37
C SER A 294 2.79 14.72 11.73
N ALA A 295 2.35 15.45 12.77
CA ALA A 295 3.09 16.61 13.30
C ALA A 295 4.51 16.25 13.76
N MET A 296 4.77 14.95 14.02
CA MET A 296 6.10 14.49 14.38
C MET A 296 7.12 14.65 13.24
N SER A 297 6.72 14.91 11.99
CA SER A 297 7.67 15.32 10.94
C SER A 297 8.40 16.63 11.27
N ALA A 298 7.85 17.43 12.19
CA ALA A 298 8.48 18.63 12.73
C ALA A 298 9.40 18.37 13.95
N ASP A 299 9.48 17.14 14.47
CA ASP A 299 10.48 16.72 15.47
C ASP A 299 11.76 16.33 14.74
N ILE A 300 12.62 17.33 14.49
CA ILE A 300 13.80 17.20 13.63
C ILE A 300 14.99 16.66 14.41
N ASN A 301 15.02 16.90 15.73
CA ASN A 301 16.08 16.38 16.59
C ASN A 301 15.78 14.96 17.11
N LEU A 302 14.57 14.44 16.86
CA LEU A 302 14.09 13.11 17.24
C LEU A 302 14.08 12.87 18.75
N ASP A 303 13.78 13.90 19.53
CA ASP A 303 13.69 13.83 20.99
C ASP A 303 12.27 13.47 21.49
N GLY A 304 11.31 13.36 20.58
CA GLY A 304 9.92 13.01 20.84
C GLY A 304 9.00 14.21 21.08
N GLU A 305 9.50 15.44 21.00
CA GLU A 305 8.74 16.66 21.28
C GLU A 305 8.95 17.71 20.19
N VAL A 306 7.90 18.09 19.46
CA VAL A 306 7.94 19.20 18.48
C VAL A 306 8.03 20.53 19.22
N ASN A 307 9.20 21.17 19.20
CA ASN A 307 9.44 22.40 19.94
C ASN A 307 10.56 23.28 19.33
N VAL A 308 10.93 24.36 20.01
CA VAL A 308 11.92 25.34 19.50
C VAL A 308 13.30 24.71 19.21
N PHE A 309 13.64 23.57 19.82
CA PHE A 309 14.88 22.83 19.57
C PHE A 309 14.93 22.17 18.19
N ASP A 310 13.82 22.13 17.46
CA ASP A 310 13.73 21.60 16.10
C ASP A 310 14.05 22.63 15.02
N ILE A 311 14.02 23.93 15.35
CA ILE A 311 14.22 25.02 14.37
C ILE A 311 15.62 24.97 13.76
N ASP A 312 16.66 24.87 14.59
CA ASP A 312 18.04 24.88 14.11
C ASP A 312 18.35 23.63 13.25
N PRO A 313 17.97 22.40 13.67
CA PRO A 313 18.04 21.22 12.81
C PRO A 313 17.21 21.36 11.52
N PHE A 314 16.00 21.90 11.57
CA PHE A 314 15.15 22.11 10.39
C PHE A 314 15.83 22.99 9.35
N VAL A 315 16.39 24.12 9.79
CA VAL A 315 17.16 25.02 8.91
C VAL A 315 18.37 24.30 8.31
N GLN A 316 19.07 23.46 9.09
CA GLN A 316 20.21 22.68 8.58
C GLN A 316 19.79 21.71 7.46
N VAL A 317 18.65 21.03 7.61
CA VAL A 317 18.13 20.14 6.58
C VAL A 317 17.81 20.93 5.30
N LEU A 318 17.20 22.10 5.41
CA LEU A 318 16.83 22.93 4.24
C LEU A 318 18.02 23.52 3.49
N VAL A 319 19.11 23.87 4.18
CA VAL A 319 20.28 24.54 3.56
C VAL A 319 21.44 23.58 3.26
N GLY A 320 21.37 22.35 3.79
CA GLY A 320 22.41 21.33 3.67
C GLY A 320 22.11 20.20 2.68
N GLY A 321 20.92 20.19 2.07
CA GLY A 321 20.51 19.28 0.99
C GLY A 321 21.13 19.60 -0.37
#